data_AF-A0A420VKH0-F1
#
_entry.id   AF-A0A420VKH0-F1
#
_cell.length_a   1.000
_cell.length_b   1.000
_cell.length_c   1.000
_cell.angle_alpha   90.00
_cell.angle_beta   90.00
_cell.angle_gamma   90.00
#
_symmetry.space_group_name_H-M   'P 1'
#
loop_
_entity.id
_entity.type
_entity.pdbx_description
1 polymer ?
#
loop_
_entity_poly.entity_id
_entity_poly.type
_entity_poly.pdbx_seq_one_letter_code
_entity_poly.pdbx_strand_id
1 'polypeptide(L)'
;MENSIKKNILQLLNNLSDEIPELKTANENTKLYNGFGGCLDSLALVSLVADLEELLSEEFDKEIILADEKMMSARNSPFKDV
;
A
#
# COMPACT_ATOMS: atom_id res chain seq x y z
N MET A 1 -3.59 17.43 0.18
CA MET A 1 -2.53 16.44 -0.07
C MET A 1 -2.94 15.07 0.42
N GLU A 2 -3.23 14.90 1.70
CA GLU A 2 -3.57 13.60 2.31
C GLU A 2 -4.77 12.91 1.65
N ASN A 3 -5.85 13.65 1.35
CA ASN A 3 -7.05 13.07 0.71
C ASN A 3 -6.81 12.53 -0.72
N SER A 4 -5.88 13.13 -1.47
CA SER A 4 -5.56 12.67 -2.83
C SER A 4 -4.79 11.35 -2.78
N ILE A 5 -3.78 11.28 -1.90
CA ILE A 5 -3.01 10.06 -1.65
C ILE A 5 -3.94 8.93 -1.19
N LYS A 6 -4.84 9.23 -0.25
CA LYS A 6 -5.81 8.26 0.25
C LYS A 6 -6.74 7.74 -0.84
N LYS A 7 -7.19 8.62 -1.74
CA LYS A 7 -8.02 8.24 -2.88
C LYS A 7 -7.26 7.32 -3.85
N ASN A 8 -5.98 7.61 -4.12
CA ASN A 8 -5.16 6.77 -5.00
C ASN A 8 -4.90 5.39 -4.40
N ILE A 9 -4.59 5.31 -3.10
CA ILE A 9 -4.47 4.04 -2.37
C ILE A 9 -5.75 3.22 -2.51
N LEU A 10 -6.90 3.84 -2.25
CA LEU A 10 -8.20 3.16 -2.36
C LEU A 10 -8.50 2.73 -3.80
N GLN A 11 -8.11 3.51 -4.82
CA GLN A 11 -8.23 3.10 -6.21
C GLN A 11 -7.36 1.88 -6.53
N LEU A 12 -6.09 1.86 -6.10
CA LEU A 12 -5.19 0.71 -6.29
C LEU A 12 -5.74 -0.54 -5.61
N LEU A 13 -6.25 -0.41 -4.39
CA LEU A 13 -6.90 -1.51 -3.67
C LEU A 13 -8.16 -2.01 -4.38
N ASN A 14 -8.95 -1.11 -4.97
CA ASN A 14 -10.13 -1.48 -5.73
C ASN A 14 -9.77 -2.19 -7.04
N ASN A 15 -8.67 -1.80 -7.69
CA ASN A 15 -8.15 -2.51 -8.87
C ASN A 15 -7.70 -3.93 -8.50
N LEU A 16 -7.07 -4.12 -7.35
CA LEU A 16 -6.73 -5.45 -6.81
C LEU A 16 -7.95 -6.24 -6.32
N SER A 17 -9.10 -5.58 -6.17
CA SER A 17 -10.31 -6.25 -5.70
C SER A 17 -10.94 -7.22 -6.71
N ASP A 18 -10.55 -7.12 -7.98
CA ASP A 18 -10.91 -8.10 -9.00
C ASP A 18 -10.26 -9.46 -8.74
N GLU A 19 -9.07 -9.50 -8.14
CA GLU A 19 -8.40 -10.73 -7.70
C GLU A 19 -8.72 -11.10 -6.25
N ILE A 20 -8.94 -10.09 -5.40
CA ILE A 20 -9.16 -10.24 -3.95
C ILE A 20 -10.42 -9.48 -3.53
N PRO A 21 -11.61 -10.11 -3.57
CA PRO A 21 -12.88 -9.42 -3.34
C PRO A 21 -12.98 -8.75 -1.96
N GLU A 22 -12.19 -9.17 -0.97
CA GLU A 22 -12.09 -8.54 0.35
C GLU A 22 -11.51 -7.11 0.30
N LEU A 23 -10.75 -6.76 -0.74
CA LEU A 23 -10.18 -5.41 -0.92
C LEU A 23 -11.21 -4.40 -1.41
N LYS A 24 -12.36 -4.85 -1.93
CA LYS A 24 -13.42 -3.98 -2.46
C LYS A 24 -14.06 -3.09 -1.39
N THR A 25 -14.05 -3.55 -0.14
CA THR A 25 -14.51 -2.83 1.05
C THR A 25 -13.36 -2.40 1.97
N ALA A 26 -12.12 -2.46 1.48
CA ALA A 26 -10.96 -2.00 2.23
C ALA A 26 -11.12 -0.51 2.56
N ASN A 27 -10.96 -0.20 3.85
CA ASN A 27 -10.92 1.16 4.38
C ASN A 27 -9.56 1.42 5.03
N GLU A 28 -9.35 2.63 5.54
CA GLU A 28 -8.10 3.04 6.18
C GLU A 28 -7.68 2.19 7.39
N ASN A 29 -8.61 1.45 8.00
CA ASN A 29 -8.35 0.54 9.11
C ASN A 29 -8.27 -0.93 8.65
N THR A 30 -8.50 -1.20 7.36
CA THR A 30 -8.43 -2.56 6.83
C THR A 30 -6.97 -2.97 6.73
N LYS A 31 -6.66 -4.07 7.42
CA LYS A 31 -5.34 -4.69 7.34
C LYS A 31 -5.17 -5.30 5.96
N LEU A 32 -4.10 -4.91 5.30
CA LEU A 32 -3.80 -5.29 3.94
C LEU A 32 -3.00 -6.59 3.89
N TYR A 33 -2.02 -6.75 4.78
CA TYR A 33 -1.09 -7.87 4.76
C TYR A 33 -1.62 -9.16 5.39
N ASN A 34 -1.39 -10.30 4.73
CA ASN A 34 -1.81 -11.64 5.14
C ASN A 34 -1.33 -12.01 6.57
N GLY A 35 -0.10 -11.63 6.95
CA GLY A 35 0.44 -11.89 8.29
C GLY A 35 -0.36 -11.29 9.45
N PHE A 36 -1.18 -10.26 9.18
CA PHE A 36 -1.97 -9.54 10.18
C PHE A 36 -3.48 -9.79 10.07
N GLY A 37 -3.89 -10.73 9.21
CA GLY A 37 -5.29 -11.03 8.89
C GLY A 37 -5.84 -10.23 7.70
N GLY A 38 -4.97 -9.67 6.87
CA GLY A 38 -5.31 -9.09 5.58
C GLY A 38 -5.31 -10.13 4.46
N CYS A 39 -5.56 -9.70 3.23
CA CYS A 39 -5.72 -10.60 2.09
C CYS A 39 -4.57 -10.53 1.07
N LEU A 40 -3.66 -9.55 1.21
CA LEU A 40 -2.52 -9.40 0.31
C LEU A 40 -1.35 -10.28 0.77
N ASP A 41 -0.91 -11.14 -0.14
CA ASP A 41 0.33 -11.88 0.00
C ASP A 41 1.56 -10.98 -0.20
N SER A 42 2.73 -11.43 0.25
CA SER A 42 3.99 -10.66 0.16
C SER A 42 4.29 -10.12 -1.23
N LEU A 43 4.00 -10.88 -2.30
CA LEU A 43 4.17 -10.43 -3.68
C LEU A 43 3.17 -9.32 -4.07
N ALA A 44 1.91 -9.48 -3.68
CA ALA A 44 0.86 -8.49 -3.98
C ALA A 44 1.09 -7.19 -3.20
N LEU A 45 1.62 -7.28 -1.97
CA LEU A 45 2.02 -6.10 -1.19
C LEU A 45 3.17 -5.35 -1.86
N VAL A 46 4.19 -6.05 -2.35
CA VAL A 46 5.32 -5.43 -3.07
C VAL A 46 4.83 -4.73 -4.34
N SER A 47 3.93 -5.36 -5.12
CA SER A 47 3.34 -4.73 -6.30
C SER A 47 2.56 -3.47 -5.95
N LEU A 48 1.69 -3.53 -4.94
CA LEU A 48 0.92 -2.37 -4.47
C LEU A 48 1.84 -1.23 -4.04
N VAL A 49 2.93 -1.55 -3.34
CA VAL A 49 3.92 -0.56 -2.93
C VAL A 49 4.58 0.08 -4.15
N ALA A 50 5.05 -0.71 -5.12
CA ALA A 50 5.67 -0.17 -6.33
C ALA A 50 4.72 0.73 -7.14
N ASP A 51 3.47 0.28 -7.34
CA ASP A 51 2.45 1.06 -8.04
C ASP A 51 2.16 2.38 -7.31
N LEU A 52 2.16 2.36 -5.97
CA LEU A 52 1.99 3.56 -5.17
C LEU A 52 3.16 4.52 -5.32
N GLU A 53 4.39 4.01 -5.28
CA GLU A 53 5.61 4.82 -5.44
C GLU A 53 5.64 5.50 -6.81
N GLU A 54 5.30 4.77 -7.88
CA GLU A 54 5.20 5.31 -9.24
C GLU A 54 4.12 6.38 -9.33
N LEU A 55 2.90 6.10 -8.83
CA LEU A 55 1.79 7.04 -8.86
C LEU A 55 2.09 8.30 -8.03
N LEU A 56 2.74 8.17 -6.88
CA LEU A 56 3.17 9.31 -6.07
C LEU A 56 4.28 10.12 -6.75
N SER A 57 5.21 9.44 -7.44
CA SER A 57 6.25 10.10 -8.22
C SER A 57 5.63 10.89 -9.38
N GLU A 58 4.67 10.33 -10.09
CA GLU A 58 3.99 11.00 -11.21
C GLU A 58 3.07 12.15 -10.74
N GLU A 59 2.25 11.94 -9.71
CA GLU A 59 1.30 12.97 -9.26
C GLU A 59 1.97 14.08 -8.42
N PHE A 60 2.98 13.75 -7.62
CA PHE A 60 3.58 14.67 -6.66
C PHE A 60 5.03 15.04 -6.97
N ASP A 61 5.62 14.51 -8.05
CA ASP A 61 7.03 14.70 -8.41
C ASP A 61 7.97 14.33 -7.24
N LYS A 62 7.56 13.33 -6.46
CA LYS A 62 8.26 12.86 -5.26
C LYS A 62 8.59 11.39 -5.38
N GLU A 63 9.87 11.10 -5.57
CA GLU A 63 10.43 9.76 -5.37
C GLU A 63 10.33 9.39 -3.89
N ILE A 64 9.45 8.46 -3.57
CA ILE A 64 9.33 7.84 -2.25
C ILE A 64 9.66 6.37 -2.44
N ILE A 65 10.50 5.82 -1.56
CA ILE A 65 10.80 4.39 -1.51
C ILE A 65 10.35 3.86 -0.15
N LEU A 66 9.19 3.20 -0.14
CA LEU A 66 8.59 2.52 0.99
C LEU A 66 9.30 1.21 1.30
N ALA A 67 9.80 0.50 0.29
CA ALA A 67 10.56 -0.75 0.43
C ALA A 67 12.06 -0.56 0.72
N ASP A 68 12.49 0.63 1.14
CA ASP A 68 13.89 0.92 1.46
C ASP A 68 14.29 0.35 2.83
N GLU A 69 15.56 -0.04 2.99
CA GLU A 69 16.11 -0.51 4.28
C GLU A 69 15.93 0.51 5.40
N LYS A 70 15.97 1.83 5.10
CA LYS A 70 15.68 2.88 6.07
C LYS A 70 14.23 2.88 6.51
N MET A 71 13.29 2.57 5.62
CA MET A 71 11.88 2.45 5.96
C MET A 71 11.59 1.16 6.73
N MET A 72 12.21 0.04 6.38
CA MET A 72 12.10 -1.21 7.15
C MET A 72 12.65 -1.09 8.59
N SER A 73 13.72 -0.32 8.76
CA SER A 73 14.32 -0.04 10.08
C SER A 73 13.70 1.18 10.80
N ALA A 74 12.84 1.94 10.12
CA ALA A 74 12.23 3.14 10.69
C ALA A 74 11.32 2.80 11.87
N ARG A 75 11.24 3.74 12.83
CA ARG A 75 10.38 3.60 14.02
C ARG A 75 8.89 3.45 13.67
N ASN A 76 8.46 4.05 12.56
CA ASN A 76 7.12 3.93 11.95
C ASN A 76 7.21 3.16 10.61
N SER A 77 7.90 2.01 10.59
CA SER A 77 7.95 1.21 9.37
C SER A 77 6.57 0.63 9.04
N PRO A 78 6.09 0.75 7.80
CA PRO A 78 4.91 0.02 7.34
C PRO A 78 5.09 -1.51 7.37
N PHE A 79 6.34 -1.99 7.57
CA PHE A 79 6.70 -3.40 7.66
C PHE A 79 7.12 -3.84 9.08
N LYS A 80 7.00 -3.01 10.12
CA LYS A 80 7.47 -3.40 11.47
C LYS A 80 6.56 -4.41 12.17
N ASP A 81 5.28 -4.32 11.86
CA ASP A 81 4.21 -5.17 12.37
C ASP A 81 3.58 -5.87 11.15
N VAL A 82 4.38 -6.66 10.41
CA VAL A 82 3.94 -7.59 9.35
C VAL A 82 4.28 -9.04 9.70
#